data_AF-A0A4U2Y936-F1
#
_entry.id   AF-A0A4U2Y936-F1
#
_cell.length_a   1.000
_cell.length_b   1.000
_cell.length_c   1.000
_cell.angle_alpha   90.00
_cell.angle_beta   90.00
_cell.angle_gamma   90.00
#
_symmetry.space_group_name_H-M   'P 1'
#
loop_
_entity.id
_entity.type
_entity.pdbx_description
1 polymer ?
#
loop_
_entity_poly.entity_id
_entity_poly.type
_entity_poly.pdbx_seq_one_letter_code
_entity_poly.pdbx_strand_id
1 'polypeptide(L)'
;MILKGFDTLEFGLNIERYETSLRPHLDIFKKSKEEAQETGVERTIILNNVSLTVHRTGKRFYPYRLSCDDFIIFFADKELKTNPPVFVHFLSGYIWSFGLAGAYQNFTEWFKCFTDSYYRNQVSRADICTDSDLVTFKQIDTKGVITRARKKEDCFVSGEYSNGRRFSGFRVGIGGPLLARIYNKTMEIQKSGKDWFKQIWREHGWDEDKDVWRIEFQLRREVLKEFSIHTIDDLLEKENGLWAYLTREWLTIRQPTRDNVSRWKIKRKWAVIQKAGMEYEASPLTRELVKQGSMKQLLDQGAGILLSIAAVGNHDSIEDTAKLFQSWAEIGLNKKNTSFQEEKERRRKKYLFND
;
A
#
# COMPACT_ATOMS: atom_id res chain seq x y z
N MET A 1 17.29 -4.13 13.96
CA MET A 1 16.68 -3.24 12.96
C MET A 1 15.86 -2.06 13.53
N ILE A 2 16.01 -0.87 12.92
CA ILE A 2 15.02 0.22 12.99
C ILE A 2 14.86 0.83 11.59
N LEU A 3 13.65 0.78 11.05
CA LEU A 3 13.38 1.10 9.66
C LEU A 3 12.22 2.10 9.56
N LYS A 4 12.47 3.27 8.98
CA LYS A 4 11.48 4.35 8.83
C LYS A 4 10.91 4.33 7.40
N GLY A 5 9.63 4.64 7.27
CA GLY A 5 8.98 4.71 5.97
C GLY A 5 7.57 5.26 6.05
N PHE A 6 6.78 5.03 5.01
CA PHE A 6 5.36 5.38 4.95
C PHE A 6 4.53 4.14 4.62
N ASP A 7 3.41 3.96 5.30
CA ASP A 7 2.49 2.84 5.03
C ASP A 7 1.38 3.19 4.04
N THR A 8 1.03 4.47 3.95
CA THR A 8 -0.04 4.96 3.06
C THR A 8 0.21 6.41 2.69
N LEU A 9 -0.03 6.74 1.43
CA LEU A 9 -0.13 8.12 0.94
C LEU A 9 -1.43 8.26 0.15
N GLU A 10 -2.23 9.27 0.48
CA GLU A 10 -3.37 9.68 -0.33
C GLU A 10 -3.20 11.13 -0.77
N PHE A 11 -3.40 11.43 -2.05
CA PHE A 11 -3.28 12.77 -2.60
C PHE A 11 -4.23 12.98 -3.77
N GLY A 12 -4.63 14.23 -4.00
CA GLY A 12 -5.38 14.62 -5.19
C GLY A 12 -4.50 15.26 -6.24
N LEU A 13 -4.93 15.25 -7.49
CA LEU A 13 -4.31 16.00 -8.59
C LEU A 13 -5.32 17.02 -9.13
N ASN A 14 -4.93 18.29 -9.12
CA ASN A 14 -5.66 19.37 -9.78
C ASN A 14 -5.03 19.57 -11.15
N ILE A 15 -5.80 19.30 -12.21
CA ILE A 15 -5.31 19.26 -13.59
C ILE A 15 -5.94 20.42 -14.35
N GLU A 16 -5.12 21.22 -15.02
CA GLU A 16 -5.62 22.29 -15.87
C GLU A 16 -6.43 21.73 -17.04
N ARG A 17 -7.59 22.35 -17.31
CA ARG A 17 -8.48 21.94 -18.40
C ARG A 17 -8.86 20.45 -18.29
N TYR A 18 -9.15 20.00 -17.06
CA TYR A 18 -9.41 18.59 -16.72
C TYR A 18 -10.36 17.90 -17.70
N GLU A 19 -11.53 18.48 -17.94
CA GLU A 19 -12.55 17.85 -18.78
C GLU A 19 -12.05 17.59 -20.19
N THR A 20 -11.50 18.62 -20.86
CA THR A 20 -10.98 18.47 -22.23
C THR A 20 -9.77 17.54 -22.29
N SER A 21 -8.90 17.54 -21.27
CA SER A 21 -7.70 16.72 -21.30
C SER A 21 -7.94 15.25 -20.99
N LEU A 22 -8.90 14.93 -20.12
CA LEU A 22 -9.14 13.56 -19.67
C LEU A 22 -10.35 12.92 -20.36
N ARG A 23 -11.19 13.65 -21.10
CA ARG A 23 -12.42 13.11 -21.71
C ARG A 23 -12.21 11.78 -22.45
N PRO A 24 -11.18 11.61 -23.31
CA PRO A 24 -10.98 10.35 -24.02
C PRO A 24 -10.79 9.17 -23.07
N HIS A 25 -10.07 9.37 -21.96
CA HIS A 25 -9.87 8.35 -20.93
C HIS A 25 -11.14 8.12 -20.10
N LEU A 26 -11.87 9.18 -19.73
CA LEU A 26 -13.11 9.07 -18.97
C LEU A 26 -14.19 8.29 -19.74
N ASP A 27 -14.29 8.46 -21.05
CA ASP A 27 -15.22 7.70 -21.89
C ASP A 27 -14.88 6.20 -21.91
N ILE A 28 -13.59 5.86 -21.98
CA ILE A 28 -13.13 4.46 -21.87
C ILE A 28 -13.48 3.89 -20.49
N PHE A 29 -13.28 4.66 -19.42
CA PHE A 29 -13.57 4.21 -18.05
C PHE A 29 -15.05 4.05 -17.81
N LYS A 30 -15.88 4.95 -18.36
CA LYS A 30 -17.33 4.86 -18.32
C LYS A 30 -17.81 3.59 -19.00
N LYS A 31 -17.41 3.36 -20.25
CA LYS A 31 -17.76 2.15 -21.01
C LYS A 31 -17.31 0.87 -20.28
N SER A 32 -16.05 0.83 -19.84
CA SER A 32 -15.50 -0.34 -19.13
C SER A 32 -16.24 -0.62 -17.82
N LYS A 33 -16.66 0.42 -17.10
CA LYS A 33 -17.45 0.31 -15.88
C LYS A 33 -18.87 -0.20 -16.16
N GLU A 34 -19.54 0.33 -17.18
CA GLU A 34 -20.89 -0.10 -17.58
C GLU A 34 -20.89 -1.59 -17.95
N GLU A 35 -19.95 -2.02 -18.79
CA GLU A 35 -19.77 -3.44 -19.13
C GLU A 35 -19.46 -4.31 -17.90
N ALA A 36 -18.67 -3.80 -16.95
CA ALA A 36 -18.36 -4.51 -15.71
C ALA A 36 -19.61 -4.66 -14.82
N GLN A 37 -20.49 -3.65 -14.80
CA GLN A 37 -21.74 -3.68 -14.06
C GLN A 37 -22.74 -4.67 -14.66
N GLU A 38 -22.85 -4.70 -15.99
CA GLU A 38 -23.73 -5.62 -16.73
C GLU A 38 -23.30 -7.08 -16.56
N THR A 39 -22.00 -7.36 -16.71
CA THR A 39 -21.48 -8.74 -16.63
C THR A 39 -21.19 -9.22 -15.21
N GLY A 40 -21.14 -8.30 -14.24
CA GLY A 40 -20.74 -8.60 -12.86
C GLY A 40 -19.24 -8.87 -12.68
N VAL A 41 -18.43 -8.76 -13.75
CA VAL A 41 -16.99 -9.05 -13.76
C VAL A 41 -16.20 -7.76 -14.01
N GLU A 42 -15.16 -7.51 -13.22
CA GLU A 42 -14.30 -6.33 -13.40
C GLU A 42 -13.54 -6.38 -14.73
N ARG A 43 -13.30 -5.20 -15.32
CA ARG A 43 -12.58 -5.07 -16.60
C ARG A 43 -11.12 -4.74 -16.36
N THR A 44 -10.25 -5.21 -17.25
CA THR A 44 -8.84 -4.83 -17.24
C THR A 44 -8.53 -3.97 -18.47
N ILE A 45 -7.88 -2.84 -18.25
CA ILE A 45 -7.33 -2.00 -19.30
C ILE A 45 -5.82 -1.89 -19.12
N ILE A 46 -5.09 -1.69 -20.21
CA ILE A 46 -3.63 -1.49 -20.17
C ILE A 46 -3.35 -0.06 -20.59
N LEU A 47 -2.74 0.73 -19.71
CA LEU A 47 -2.31 2.10 -19.97
C LEU A 47 -0.83 2.22 -19.68
N ASN A 48 -0.03 2.53 -20.72
CA ASN A 48 1.42 2.68 -20.64
C ASN A 48 2.09 1.52 -19.87
N ASN A 49 1.82 0.28 -20.29
CA ASN A 49 2.32 -0.98 -19.70
C ASN A 49 1.86 -1.29 -18.27
N VAL A 50 0.96 -0.50 -17.69
CA VAL A 50 0.32 -0.80 -16.40
C VAL A 50 -1.07 -1.39 -16.64
N SER A 51 -1.28 -2.58 -16.09
CA SER A 51 -2.58 -3.25 -16.09
C SER A 51 -3.43 -2.70 -14.96
N LEU A 52 -4.54 -2.04 -15.30
CA LEU A 52 -5.48 -1.46 -14.37
C LEU A 52 -6.80 -2.21 -14.39
N THR A 53 -7.27 -2.59 -13.21
CA THR A 53 -8.60 -3.13 -12.99
C THR A 53 -9.58 -1.97 -12.85
N VAL A 54 -10.58 -1.90 -13.72
CA VAL A 54 -11.71 -0.96 -13.66
C VAL A 54 -12.82 -1.57 -12.83
N HIS A 55 -13.14 -0.91 -11.72
CA HIS A 55 -14.12 -1.39 -10.74
C HIS A 55 -15.54 -1.02 -11.16
N ARG A 56 -16.50 -1.88 -10.80
CA ARG A 56 -17.94 -1.67 -11.01
C ARG A 56 -18.50 -0.47 -10.22
N THR A 57 -17.83 -0.12 -9.12
CA THR A 57 -18.25 0.95 -8.21
C THR A 57 -17.14 1.95 -7.97
N GLY A 58 -17.53 3.22 -7.90
CA GLY A 58 -16.66 4.32 -7.50
C GLY A 58 -16.82 4.66 -6.02
N LYS A 59 -16.36 5.86 -5.66
CA LYS A 59 -16.66 6.48 -4.36
C LYS A 59 -17.42 7.79 -4.58
N ARG A 60 -17.92 8.39 -3.50
CA ARG A 60 -18.60 9.71 -3.56
C ARG A 60 -17.74 10.71 -4.35
N PHE A 61 -18.35 11.37 -5.34
CA PHE A 61 -17.74 12.31 -6.31
C PHE A 61 -16.83 11.70 -7.39
N TYR A 62 -16.35 10.47 -7.22
CA TYR A 62 -15.43 9.82 -8.15
C TYR A 62 -16.03 8.50 -8.67
N PRO A 63 -16.84 8.55 -9.73
CA PRO A 63 -17.55 7.38 -10.23
C PRO A 63 -16.63 6.33 -10.85
N TYR A 64 -15.41 6.69 -11.26
CA TYR A 64 -14.45 5.79 -11.90
C TYR A 64 -13.34 5.46 -10.91
N ARG A 65 -13.23 4.18 -10.54
CA ARG A 65 -12.18 3.64 -9.67
C ARG A 65 -11.37 2.62 -10.46
N LEU A 66 -10.07 2.82 -10.51
CA LEU A 66 -9.13 1.92 -11.13
C LEU A 66 -8.06 1.51 -10.10
N SER A 67 -7.55 0.29 -10.20
CA SER A 67 -6.46 -0.18 -9.32
C SER A 67 -5.48 -1.10 -10.02
N CYS A 68 -4.25 -1.07 -9.54
CA CYS A 68 -3.24 -2.10 -9.76
C CYS A 68 -2.67 -2.54 -8.39
N ASP A 69 -1.61 -3.35 -8.42
CA ASP A 69 -0.90 -3.79 -7.22
C ASP A 69 -0.20 -2.63 -6.48
N ASP A 70 0.05 -1.52 -7.19
CA ASP A 70 0.84 -0.39 -6.71
C ASP A 70 -0.05 0.73 -6.10
N PHE A 71 -1.16 1.06 -6.75
CA PHE A 71 -2.03 2.16 -6.33
C PHE A 71 -3.50 1.97 -6.74
N ILE A 72 -4.37 2.74 -6.09
CA ILE A 72 -5.76 2.93 -6.48
C ILE A 72 -5.92 4.38 -6.92
N ILE A 73 -6.51 4.60 -8.08
CA ILE A 73 -6.77 5.92 -8.64
C ILE A 73 -8.26 6.10 -8.92
N PHE A 74 -8.75 7.30 -8.66
CA PHE A 74 -10.15 7.67 -8.76
C PHE A 74 -10.28 8.92 -9.62
N PHE A 75 -11.25 8.93 -10.53
CA PHE A 75 -11.54 10.06 -11.40
C PHE A 75 -12.98 10.55 -11.20
N ALA A 76 -13.13 11.86 -11.11
CA ALA A 76 -14.41 12.54 -11.19
C ALA A 76 -14.88 12.57 -12.65
N ASP A 77 -16.19 12.57 -12.88
CA ASP A 77 -16.72 12.67 -14.25
C ASP A 77 -16.57 14.07 -14.86
N LYS A 78 -16.43 15.08 -14.00
CA LYS A 78 -16.29 16.50 -14.34
C LYS A 78 -15.43 17.21 -13.31
N GLU A 79 -15.04 18.44 -13.61
CA GLU A 79 -14.26 19.24 -12.66
C GLU A 79 -15.05 19.50 -11.37
N LEU A 80 -14.35 19.44 -10.24
CA LEU A 80 -14.94 19.61 -8.92
C LEU A 80 -14.48 20.93 -8.33
N LYS A 81 -15.40 21.71 -7.77
CA LYS A 81 -15.08 23.05 -7.21
C LYS A 81 -14.18 23.00 -5.98
N THR A 82 -14.32 21.97 -5.16
CA THR A 82 -13.72 21.91 -3.81
C THR A 82 -12.74 20.77 -3.62
N ASN A 83 -12.75 19.77 -4.50
CA ASN A 83 -11.89 18.60 -4.39
C ASN A 83 -11.09 18.44 -5.68
N PRO A 84 -9.87 17.90 -5.63
CA PRO A 84 -9.15 17.56 -6.84
C PRO A 84 -9.93 16.54 -7.68
N PRO A 85 -10.06 16.72 -9.02
CA PRO A 85 -10.84 15.82 -9.87
C PRO A 85 -10.25 14.42 -10.00
N VAL A 86 -8.96 14.25 -9.70
CA VAL A 86 -8.30 12.95 -9.58
C VAL A 86 -7.82 12.75 -8.15
N PHE A 87 -8.02 11.55 -7.62
CA PHE A 87 -7.55 11.17 -6.29
C PHE A 87 -6.79 9.85 -6.37
N VAL A 88 -5.64 9.78 -5.71
CA VAL A 88 -4.69 8.67 -5.77
C VAL A 88 -4.43 8.18 -4.35
N HIS A 89 -4.34 6.86 -4.21
CA HIS A 89 -3.98 6.16 -2.98
C HIS A 89 -2.85 5.18 -3.31
N PHE A 90 -1.64 5.46 -2.82
CA PHE A 90 -0.52 4.53 -2.91
C PHE A 90 -0.64 3.45 -1.84
N LEU A 91 -0.53 2.19 -2.29
CA LEU A 91 -0.58 1.04 -1.40
C LEU A 91 0.76 0.86 -0.68
N SER A 92 0.72 0.25 0.50
CA SER A 92 1.93 0.02 1.31
C SER A 92 3.02 -0.68 0.50
N GLY A 93 2.67 -1.72 -0.26
CA GLY A 93 3.63 -2.47 -1.09
C GLY A 93 4.40 -1.57 -2.04
N TYR A 94 3.73 -0.62 -2.69
CA TYR A 94 4.36 0.30 -3.63
C TYR A 94 5.36 1.24 -2.95
N ILE A 95 4.95 1.84 -1.83
CA ILE A 95 5.79 2.79 -1.11
C ILE A 95 7.01 2.09 -0.51
N TRP A 96 6.83 0.91 0.08
CA TRP A 96 7.92 0.13 0.64
C TRP A 96 8.85 -0.44 -0.43
N SER A 97 8.38 -0.64 -1.66
CA SER A 97 9.20 -1.15 -2.78
C SER A 97 10.05 -0.07 -3.46
N PHE A 98 9.66 1.20 -3.43
CA PHE A 98 10.39 2.25 -4.17
C PHE A 98 10.82 3.44 -3.30
N GLY A 99 10.48 3.42 -2.01
CA GLY A 99 10.45 4.63 -1.20
C GLY A 99 9.36 5.60 -1.67
N LEU A 100 9.05 6.60 -0.85
CA LEU A 100 8.00 7.57 -1.18
C LEU A 100 8.36 8.38 -2.44
N ALA A 101 9.61 8.85 -2.55
CA ALA A 101 10.09 9.63 -3.68
C ALA A 101 10.08 8.80 -4.99
N GLY A 102 10.62 7.58 -4.96
CA GLY A 102 10.63 6.70 -6.14
C GLY A 102 9.23 6.27 -6.57
N ALA A 103 8.34 5.95 -5.62
CA ALA A 103 6.94 5.64 -5.91
C ALA A 103 6.23 6.84 -6.56
N TYR A 104 6.48 8.06 -6.08
CA TYR A 104 5.92 9.26 -6.68
C TYR A 104 6.47 9.52 -8.09
N GLN A 105 7.78 9.41 -8.29
CA GLN A 105 8.41 9.57 -9.61
C GLN A 105 7.90 8.56 -10.64
N ASN A 106 7.80 7.28 -10.26
CA ASN A 106 7.28 6.23 -11.13
C ASN A 106 5.81 6.49 -11.50
N PHE A 107 5.02 6.97 -10.53
CA PHE A 107 3.62 7.32 -10.76
C PHE A 107 3.49 8.53 -11.68
N THR A 108 4.28 9.59 -11.49
CA THR A 108 4.20 10.79 -12.33
C THR A 108 4.63 10.49 -13.76
N GLU A 109 5.67 9.68 -13.96
CA GLU A 109 6.10 9.24 -15.30
C GLU A 109 4.99 8.45 -16.00
N TRP A 110 4.38 7.51 -15.29
CA TRP A 110 3.24 6.76 -15.81
C TRP A 110 2.04 7.67 -16.12
N PHE A 111 1.71 8.60 -15.23
CA PHE A 111 0.52 9.45 -15.31
C PHE A 111 0.55 10.42 -16.50
N LYS A 112 1.72 10.72 -17.07
CA LYS A 112 1.85 11.51 -18.31
C LYS A 112 1.03 10.94 -19.48
N CYS A 113 0.77 9.63 -19.50
CA CYS A 113 -0.03 9.03 -20.58
C CYS A 113 -1.50 9.49 -20.60
N PHE A 114 -1.96 10.18 -19.55
CA PHE A 114 -3.33 10.70 -19.45
C PHE A 114 -3.47 12.12 -19.95
N THR A 115 -2.43 12.94 -19.82
CA THR A 115 -2.52 14.38 -20.02
C THR A 115 -1.14 15.02 -20.13
N ASP A 116 -0.99 15.92 -21.09
CA ASP A 116 0.13 16.86 -21.17
C ASP A 116 -0.16 18.18 -20.43
N SER A 117 -1.37 18.35 -19.87
CA SER A 117 -1.72 19.53 -19.08
C SER A 117 -0.93 19.56 -17.78
N TYR A 118 -0.57 20.77 -17.36
CA TYR A 118 -0.01 20.98 -16.04
C TYR A 118 -0.97 20.54 -14.94
N TYR A 119 -0.43 19.93 -13.90
CA TYR A 119 -1.19 19.54 -12.72
C TYR A 119 -0.38 19.74 -11.43
N ARG A 120 -1.10 19.94 -10.32
CA ARG A 120 -0.53 20.04 -8.97
C ARG A 120 -1.05 18.94 -8.07
N ASN A 121 -0.16 18.31 -7.30
CA ASN A 121 -0.54 17.35 -6.28
C ASN A 121 -0.99 18.05 -4.99
N GLN A 122 -1.86 17.39 -4.22
CA GLN A 122 -2.35 17.87 -2.95
C GLN A 122 -2.47 16.71 -1.95
N VAL A 123 -1.56 16.62 -0.98
CA VAL A 123 -1.54 15.52 0.00
C VAL A 123 -2.76 15.59 0.92
N SER A 124 -3.58 14.54 0.90
CA SER A 124 -4.79 14.43 1.72
C SER A 124 -4.56 13.61 2.99
N ARG A 125 -3.64 12.64 2.92
CA ARG A 125 -3.24 11.80 4.06
C ARG A 125 -1.83 11.27 3.86
N ALA A 126 -1.07 11.17 4.94
CA ALA A 126 0.20 10.46 4.98
C ALA A 126 0.29 9.65 6.28
N ASP A 127 0.70 8.39 6.18
CA ASP A 127 0.90 7.50 7.32
C ASP A 127 2.40 7.23 7.46
N ILE A 128 3.11 8.06 8.23
CA ILE A 128 4.54 7.90 8.51
C ILE A 128 4.75 6.86 9.60
N CYS A 129 5.73 5.98 9.45
CA CYS A 129 5.92 4.87 10.38
C CYS A 129 7.37 4.48 10.59
N THR A 130 7.58 3.68 11.63
CA THR A 130 8.85 2.99 11.90
C THR A 130 8.57 1.57 12.37
N ASP A 131 9.28 0.62 11.76
CA ASP A 131 9.35 -0.78 12.15
C ASP A 131 10.62 -1.04 12.96
N SER A 132 10.51 -1.73 14.08
CA SER A 132 11.69 -2.10 14.87
C SER A 132 11.50 -3.37 15.68
N ASP A 133 12.54 -4.20 15.68
CA ASP A 133 12.72 -5.36 16.55
C ASP A 133 13.44 -5.01 17.86
N LEU A 134 13.92 -3.77 18.01
CA LEU A 134 14.64 -3.28 19.19
C LEU A 134 13.70 -2.92 20.35
N VAL A 135 12.39 -2.91 20.09
CA VAL A 135 11.37 -2.52 21.04
C VAL A 135 10.27 -3.56 21.12
N THR A 136 9.76 -3.76 22.33
CA THR A 136 8.56 -4.56 22.57
C THR A 136 7.61 -3.75 23.45
N PHE A 137 6.36 -3.64 23.03
CA PHE A 137 5.33 -2.99 23.82
C PHE A 137 4.46 -4.02 24.53
N LYS A 138 4.13 -3.71 25.77
CA LYS A 138 3.23 -4.47 26.62
C LYS A 138 2.07 -3.56 27.00
N GLN A 139 0.95 -4.15 27.41
CA GLN A 139 -0.20 -3.37 27.85
C GLN A 139 0.15 -2.34 28.95
N ILE A 140 1.07 -2.66 29.86
CA ILE A 140 1.53 -1.74 30.91
C ILE A 140 2.16 -0.44 30.37
N ASP A 141 2.64 -0.42 29.12
CA ASP A 141 3.20 0.77 28.50
C ASP A 141 2.14 1.84 28.24
N THR A 142 0.86 1.47 28.10
CA THR A 142 -0.24 2.42 27.83
C THR A 142 -0.46 3.39 29.00
N LYS A 143 -0.12 2.97 30.23
CA LYS A 143 -0.10 3.84 31.43
C LYS A 143 0.93 4.97 31.33
N GLY A 144 1.97 4.79 30.51
CA GLY A 144 3.03 5.77 30.29
C GLY A 144 2.80 6.70 29.10
N VAL A 145 1.69 6.54 28.37
CA VAL A 145 1.39 7.33 27.16
C VAL A 145 0.94 8.73 27.54
N ILE A 146 1.79 9.71 27.25
CA ILE A 146 1.49 11.14 27.37
C ILE A 146 1.25 11.69 25.97
N THR A 147 0.09 12.30 25.75
CA THR A 147 -0.33 12.72 24.41
C THR A 147 -1.29 13.90 24.47
N ARG A 148 -1.34 14.67 23.38
CA ARG A 148 -2.31 15.76 23.17
C ARG A 148 -3.69 15.25 22.71
N ALA A 149 -3.81 13.96 22.38
CA ALA A 149 -5.08 13.36 21.95
C ALA A 149 -6.03 13.04 23.12
N ARG A 150 -7.34 13.16 22.88
CA ARG A 150 -8.38 12.89 23.89
C ARG A 150 -8.71 11.42 24.10
N LYS A 151 -8.51 10.56 23.09
CA LYS A 151 -8.94 9.15 23.09
C LYS A 151 -7.75 8.19 22.96
N LYS A 152 -7.78 7.09 23.72
CA LYS A 152 -6.83 5.97 23.67
C LYS A 152 -7.60 4.66 23.72
N GLU A 153 -7.13 3.64 23.02
CA GLU A 153 -7.76 2.31 22.97
C GLU A 153 -6.69 1.22 22.92
N ASP A 154 -6.79 0.22 23.78
CA ASP A 154 -5.96 -0.98 23.75
C ASP A 154 -6.49 -1.98 22.72
N CYS A 155 -5.61 -2.66 21.98
CA CYS A 155 -5.96 -3.65 20.98
C CYS A 155 -5.46 -5.04 21.40
N PHE A 156 -6.29 -6.05 21.13
CA PHE A 156 -5.99 -7.44 21.44
C PHE A 156 -6.39 -8.35 20.27
N VAL A 157 -5.69 -9.48 20.13
CA VAL A 157 -6.05 -10.58 19.23
C VAL A 157 -6.45 -11.81 20.05
N SER A 158 -7.40 -12.60 19.55
CA SER A 158 -7.73 -13.91 20.09
C SER A 158 -6.55 -14.86 19.90
N GLY A 159 -6.09 -15.54 20.95
CA GLY A 159 -5.08 -16.59 20.82
C GLY A 159 -5.68 -17.85 20.20
N GLU A 160 -5.01 -18.43 19.19
CA GLU A 160 -5.46 -19.67 18.54
C GLU A 160 -5.40 -20.90 19.46
N TYR A 161 -4.56 -20.85 20.51
CA TYR A 161 -4.28 -21.99 21.40
C TYR A 161 -4.43 -21.69 22.90
N SER A 162 -5.04 -20.57 23.26
CA SER A 162 -5.29 -20.22 24.67
C SER A 162 -6.62 -19.47 24.81
N ASN A 163 -7.39 -19.77 25.85
CA ASN A 163 -8.61 -19.02 26.25
C ASN A 163 -8.28 -17.59 26.77
N GLY A 164 -7.46 -16.84 26.04
CA GLY A 164 -6.95 -15.53 26.42
C GLY A 164 -6.78 -14.58 25.22
N ARG A 165 -6.97 -13.30 25.47
CA ARG A 165 -6.70 -12.21 24.53
C ARG A 165 -5.24 -11.78 24.64
N ARG A 166 -4.45 -11.90 23.57
CA ARG A 166 -3.05 -11.43 23.53
C ARG A 166 -3.04 -9.96 23.14
N PHE A 167 -2.36 -9.12 23.93
CA PHE A 167 -2.14 -7.71 23.61
C PHE A 167 -1.37 -7.59 22.29
N SER A 168 -1.91 -6.81 21.36
CA SER A 168 -1.33 -6.64 20.02
C SER A 168 -0.94 -5.20 19.71
N GLY A 169 -1.29 -4.26 20.57
CA GLY A 169 -0.99 -2.86 20.38
C GLY A 169 -2.01 -1.93 21.01
N PHE A 170 -1.92 -0.66 20.66
CA PHE A 170 -2.86 0.37 21.09
C PHE A 170 -2.91 1.50 20.08
N ARG A 171 -3.99 2.28 20.16
CA ARG A 171 -4.28 3.40 19.28
C ARG A 171 -4.52 4.66 20.10
N VAL A 172 -4.08 5.79 19.57
CA VAL A 172 -4.21 7.10 20.24
C VAL A 172 -4.71 8.12 19.22
N GLY A 173 -5.76 8.86 19.53
CA GLY A 173 -6.35 9.85 18.62
C GLY A 173 -7.38 9.30 17.64
N ILE A 174 -8.08 8.20 17.99
CA ILE A 174 -9.10 7.60 17.14
C ILE A 174 -10.19 8.61 16.74
N GLY A 175 -10.48 8.64 15.44
CA GLY A 175 -11.46 9.55 14.84
C GLY A 175 -10.94 10.99 14.66
N GLY A 176 -9.73 11.29 15.12
CA GLY A 176 -9.11 12.59 14.95
C GLY A 176 -8.34 12.73 13.63
N PRO A 177 -7.83 13.95 13.35
CA PRO A 177 -6.99 14.22 12.18
C PRO A 177 -5.55 13.70 12.35
N LEU A 178 -5.15 13.34 13.57
CA LEU A 178 -3.90 12.67 13.88
C LEU A 178 -4.15 11.42 14.72
N LEU A 179 -3.70 10.27 14.23
CA LEU A 179 -3.89 8.96 14.86
C LEU A 179 -2.55 8.23 14.94
N ALA A 180 -2.16 7.80 16.14
CA ALA A 180 -1.07 6.84 16.30
C ALA A 180 -1.59 5.41 16.43
N ARG A 181 -0.88 4.47 15.80
CA ARG A 181 -1.02 3.02 15.98
C ARG A 181 0.35 2.49 16.40
N ILE A 182 0.41 1.82 17.55
CA ILE A 182 1.60 1.10 18.00
C ILE A 182 1.21 -0.36 18.15
N TYR A 183 1.73 -1.22 17.28
CA TYR A 183 1.26 -2.60 17.21
C TYR A 183 2.34 -3.60 16.81
N ASN A 184 2.14 -4.86 17.17
CA ASN A 184 3.00 -5.96 16.77
C ASN A 184 2.74 -6.26 15.29
N LYS A 185 3.69 -5.85 14.44
CA LYS A 185 3.60 -5.96 12.99
C LYS A 185 3.82 -7.40 12.54
N THR A 186 4.69 -8.16 13.23
CA THR A 186 4.88 -9.60 12.97
C THR A 186 3.56 -10.35 13.10
N MET A 187 2.79 -10.12 14.17
CA MET A 187 1.46 -10.72 14.34
C MET A 187 0.44 -10.25 13.29
N GLU A 188 0.53 -8.99 12.86
CA GLU A 188 -0.39 -8.45 11.86
C GLU A 188 -0.15 -9.06 10.48
N ILE A 189 1.11 -9.17 10.04
CA ILE A 189 1.43 -9.69 8.70
C ILE A 189 1.17 -11.19 8.57
N GLN A 190 1.27 -11.95 9.68
CA GLN A 190 0.84 -13.35 9.73
C GLN A 190 -0.64 -13.50 9.39
N LYS A 191 -1.48 -12.56 9.83
CA LYS A 191 -2.91 -12.57 9.56
C LYS A 191 -3.27 -11.99 8.19
N SER A 192 -2.58 -10.95 7.75
CA SER A 192 -2.88 -10.26 6.48
C SER A 192 -2.20 -10.87 5.26
N GLY A 193 -1.28 -11.83 5.44
CA GLY A 193 -0.54 -12.48 4.36
C GLY A 193 0.54 -11.58 3.72
N LYS A 194 0.95 -10.51 4.40
CA LYS A 194 1.95 -9.56 3.91
C LYS A 194 3.38 -10.00 4.25
N ASP A 195 3.71 -11.26 3.97
CA ASP A 195 4.99 -11.86 4.34
C ASP A 195 6.20 -11.19 3.67
N TRP A 196 6.02 -10.45 2.58
CA TRP A 196 7.06 -9.65 1.92
C TRP A 196 7.75 -8.64 2.86
N PHE A 197 7.08 -8.20 3.94
CA PHE A 197 7.73 -7.38 4.97
C PHE A 197 8.92 -8.07 5.63
N LYS A 198 8.86 -9.40 5.82
CA LYS A 198 9.95 -10.17 6.43
C LYS A 198 11.25 -10.04 5.63
N GLN A 199 11.14 -10.05 4.30
CA GLN A 199 12.30 -9.86 3.43
C GLN A 199 12.91 -8.48 3.64
N ILE A 200 12.09 -7.43 3.60
CA ILE A 200 12.56 -6.05 3.83
C ILE A 200 13.25 -5.96 5.19
N TRP A 201 12.68 -6.57 6.23
CA TRP A 201 13.27 -6.54 7.55
C TRP A 201 14.62 -7.28 7.62
N ARG A 202 14.73 -8.46 7.01
CA ARG A 202 16.00 -9.23 6.93
C ARG A 202 17.11 -8.42 6.26
N GLU A 203 16.80 -7.78 5.15
CA GLU A 203 17.75 -6.92 4.41
C GLU A 203 18.25 -5.74 5.26
N HIS A 204 17.50 -5.34 6.29
CA HIS A 204 17.84 -4.25 7.22
C HIS A 204 18.27 -4.76 8.60
N GLY A 205 18.73 -6.01 8.71
CA GLY A 205 19.29 -6.58 9.93
C GLY A 205 18.25 -6.87 11.00
N TRP A 206 17.12 -7.45 10.61
CA TRP A 206 16.13 -8.00 11.53
C TRP A 206 16.62 -9.28 12.19
N ASP A 207 16.52 -9.29 13.52
CA ASP A 207 16.67 -10.50 14.33
C ASP A 207 15.37 -11.32 14.28
N GLU A 208 15.37 -12.42 13.52
CA GLU A 208 14.18 -13.23 13.24
C GLU A 208 13.55 -13.87 14.49
N ASP A 209 14.30 -13.93 15.61
CA ASP A 209 13.78 -14.41 16.90
C ASP A 209 12.95 -13.33 17.63
N LYS A 210 12.90 -12.10 17.10
CA LYS A 210 12.19 -10.97 17.71
C LYS A 210 11.00 -10.52 16.89
N ASP A 211 9.91 -10.21 17.61
CA ASP A 211 8.74 -9.53 17.04
C ASP A 211 9.11 -8.10 16.60
N VAL A 212 8.67 -7.72 15.41
CA VAL A 212 8.75 -6.35 14.89
C VAL A 212 7.52 -5.58 15.34
N TRP A 213 7.74 -4.41 15.95
CA TRP A 213 6.71 -3.47 16.32
C TRP A 213 6.70 -2.27 15.39
N ARG A 214 5.52 -1.94 14.85
CA ARG A 214 5.31 -0.73 14.08
C ARG A 214 4.76 0.39 14.96
N ILE A 215 5.38 1.56 14.83
CA ILE A 215 4.86 2.84 15.32
C ILE A 215 4.47 3.64 14.10
N GLU A 216 3.18 3.94 13.94
CA GLU A 216 2.62 4.58 12.76
C GLU A 216 1.77 5.79 13.16
N PHE A 217 1.99 6.92 12.51
CA PHE A 217 1.20 8.13 12.67
C PHE A 217 0.49 8.44 11.37
N GLN A 218 -0.82 8.29 11.37
CA GLN A 218 -1.71 8.72 10.30
C GLN A 218 -2.03 10.21 10.48
N LEU A 219 -1.64 11.02 9.51
CA LEU A 219 -1.93 12.45 9.44
C LEU A 219 -2.94 12.71 8.31
N ARG A 220 -4.05 13.39 8.63
CA ARG A 220 -5.03 13.86 7.66
C ARG A 220 -4.75 15.32 7.26
N ARG A 221 -5.40 15.76 6.17
CA ARG A 221 -5.21 17.07 5.54
C ARG A 221 -5.22 18.24 6.53
N GLU A 222 -6.08 18.21 7.55
CA GLU A 222 -6.20 19.27 8.55
C GLU A 222 -4.87 19.51 9.26
N VAL A 223 -4.25 18.44 9.77
CA VAL A 223 -2.97 18.50 10.49
C VAL A 223 -1.81 18.73 9.52
N LEU A 224 -1.85 18.17 8.31
CA LEU A 224 -0.81 18.42 7.30
C LEU A 224 -0.73 19.91 6.93
N LYS A 225 -1.87 20.60 6.83
CA LYS A 225 -1.92 22.05 6.58
C LYS A 225 -1.30 22.85 7.72
N GLU A 226 -1.50 22.44 8.98
CA GLU A 226 -0.88 23.10 10.14
C GLU A 226 0.65 23.04 10.10
N PHE A 227 1.23 22.00 9.48
CA PHE A 227 2.68 21.89 9.22
C PHE A 227 3.11 22.50 7.88
N SER A 228 2.20 23.18 7.18
CA SER A 228 2.39 23.69 5.83
C SER A 228 2.89 22.62 4.85
N ILE A 229 2.35 21.40 4.98
CA ILE A 229 2.56 20.29 4.04
C ILE A 229 1.36 20.25 3.10
N HIS A 230 1.55 20.75 1.88
CA HIS A 230 0.52 20.80 0.87
C HIS A 230 0.74 19.80 -0.24
N THR A 231 2.00 19.60 -0.64
CA THR A 231 2.46 18.74 -1.71
C THR A 231 3.28 17.56 -1.18
N ILE A 232 3.55 16.59 -2.05
CA ILE A 232 4.42 15.44 -1.75
C ILE A 232 5.88 15.91 -1.55
N ASP A 233 6.31 16.93 -2.29
CA ASP A 233 7.64 17.52 -2.12
C ASP A 233 7.78 18.16 -0.73
N ASP A 234 6.76 18.91 -0.27
CA ASP A 234 6.74 19.46 1.09
C ASP A 234 6.82 18.35 2.15
N LEU A 235 6.18 17.19 1.89
CA LEU A 235 6.17 16.06 2.80
C LEU A 235 7.55 15.40 2.90
N LEU A 236 8.23 15.22 1.76
CA LEU A 236 9.59 14.68 1.70
C LEU A 236 10.58 15.61 2.40
N GLU A 237 10.49 16.93 2.17
CA GLU A 237 11.34 17.93 2.81
C GLU A 237 11.15 17.97 4.34
N LYS A 238 9.91 17.85 4.81
CA LYS A 238 9.56 18.04 6.23
C LYS A 238 9.48 16.75 7.04
N GLU A 239 9.75 15.59 6.43
CA GLU A 239 9.55 14.28 7.03
C GLU A 239 10.24 14.12 8.40
N ASN A 240 11.48 14.59 8.52
CA ASN A 240 12.26 14.48 9.76
C ASN A 240 11.74 15.40 10.88
N GLY A 241 11.37 16.63 10.52
CA GLY A 241 10.74 17.57 11.45
C GLY A 241 9.38 17.05 11.94
N LEU A 242 8.60 16.46 11.02
CA LEU A 242 7.31 15.85 11.32
C LEU A 242 7.48 14.69 12.32
N TRP A 243 8.41 13.78 12.06
CA TRP A 243 8.68 12.66 12.95
C TRP A 243 9.14 13.11 14.34
N ALA A 244 10.00 14.13 14.41
CA ALA A 244 10.45 14.71 15.67
C ALA A 244 9.27 15.28 16.47
N TYR A 245 8.37 16.05 15.85
CA TYR A 245 7.18 16.56 16.52
C TYR A 245 6.28 15.43 17.03
N LEU A 246 5.99 14.44 16.17
CA LEU A 246 5.10 13.34 16.50
C LEU A 246 5.58 12.53 17.71
N THR A 247 6.90 12.30 17.78
CA THR A 247 7.50 11.44 18.81
C THR A 247 8.02 12.16 20.04
N ARG A 248 8.21 13.48 19.98
CA ARG A 248 8.73 14.29 21.11
C ARG A 248 7.65 15.15 21.77
N GLU A 249 6.69 15.62 20.99
CA GLU A 249 5.70 16.60 21.43
C GLU A 249 4.27 16.04 21.48
N TRP A 250 3.83 15.35 20.42
CA TRP A 250 2.44 14.93 20.32
C TRP A 250 2.14 13.64 21.09
N LEU A 251 3.06 12.67 21.06
CA LEU A 251 2.97 11.42 21.80
C LEU A 251 4.35 11.05 22.34
N THR A 252 4.44 10.84 23.66
CA THR A 252 5.61 10.25 24.30
C THR A 252 5.23 9.08 25.18
N ILE A 253 6.13 8.11 25.33
CA ILE A 253 5.97 7.00 26.27
C ILE A 253 7.01 7.15 27.38
N ARG A 254 6.53 7.42 28.59
CA ARG A 254 7.32 7.73 29.77
C ARG A 254 7.16 6.67 30.84
N GLN A 255 8.09 6.63 31.79
CA GLN A 255 8.04 5.74 32.94
C GLN A 255 7.17 6.39 34.03
N PRO A 256 5.99 5.82 34.35
CA PRO A 256 5.17 6.34 35.44
C PRO A 256 5.91 6.28 36.77
N THR A 257 5.83 7.36 37.53
CA THR A 257 6.34 7.49 38.90
C THR A 257 5.28 8.16 39.77
N ARG A 258 5.53 8.32 41.07
CA ARG A 258 4.63 9.06 41.98
C ARG A 258 4.66 10.58 41.73
N ASP A 259 5.66 11.07 41.00
CA ASP A 259 5.78 12.48 40.63
C ASP A 259 4.75 12.91 39.59
N ASN A 260 4.63 14.24 39.43
CA ASN A 260 3.91 14.86 38.32
C ASN A 260 4.39 14.32 36.97
N VAL A 261 3.45 14.14 36.04
CA VAL A 261 3.66 13.60 34.69
C VAL A 261 4.78 14.31 33.92
N SER A 262 4.94 15.62 34.13
CA SER A 262 6.00 16.42 33.50
C SER A 262 7.42 15.94 33.85
N ARG A 263 7.62 15.34 35.04
CA ARG A 263 8.89 14.80 35.52
C ARG A 263 9.16 13.35 35.11
N TRP A 264 8.17 12.68 34.52
CA TRP A 264 8.36 11.28 34.12
C TRP A 264 9.42 11.20 33.03
N LYS A 265 10.41 10.33 33.23
CA LYS A 265 11.50 10.09 32.29
C LYS A 265 10.98 9.34 31.06
N ILE A 266 11.52 9.65 29.88
CA ILE A 266 11.23 8.91 28.64
C ILE A 266 11.67 7.45 28.80
N LYS A 267 10.83 6.49 28.41
CA LYS A 267 11.22 5.07 28.43
C LYS A 267 12.33 4.84 27.40
N ARG A 268 13.31 3.99 27.73
CA ARG A 268 14.41 3.62 26.83
C ARG A 268 13.92 3.18 25.44
N LYS A 269 12.87 2.37 25.38
CA LYS A 269 12.25 1.92 24.13
C LYS A 269 11.72 3.09 23.27
N TRP A 270 11.20 4.14 23.89
CA TRP A 270 10.70 5.31 23.16
C TRP A 270 11.84 6.21 22.68
N ALA A 271 12.92 6.31 23.45
CA ALA A 271 14.12 7.03 23.03
C ALA A 271 14.75 6.40 21.78
N VAL A 272 14.63 5.07 21.59
CA VAL A 272 15.02 4.39 20.34
C VAL A 272 14.15 4.88 19.16
N ILE A 273 12.83 4.92 19.33
CA ILE A 273 11.89 5.39 18.29
C ILE A 273 12.10 6.87 17.93
N GLN A 274 12.38 7.72 18.91
CA GLN A 274 12.67 9.15 18.68
C GLN A 274 13.95 9.40 17.86
N LYS A 275 14.83 8.41 17.75
CA LYS A 275 16.06 8.46 16.94
C LYS A 275 15.88 7.91 15.52
N ALA A 276 14.74 7.27 15.22
CA ALA A 276 14.45 6.78 13.87
C ALA A 276 14.45 7.97 12.88
N GLY A 277 15.24 7.88 11.81
CA GLY A 277 15.29 8.90 10.75
C GLY A 277 16.51 9.83 10.74
N MET A 278 17.55 9.60 11.56
CA MET A 278 18.84 10.31 11.41
C MET A 278 19.81 9.61 10.44
N GLU A 279 19.52 8.38 9.99
CA GLU A 279 20.40 7.54 9.16
C GLU A 279 19.57 6.64 8.22
N TYR A 280 18.72 7.20 7.35
CA TYR A 280 18.03 6.40 6.33
C TYR A 280 18.20 7.02 4.95
N GLU A 281 19.11 6.43 4.17
CA GLU A 281 19.02 6.48 2.71
C GLU A 281 18.11 5.34 2.28
N ALA A 282 17.01 5.66 1.59
CA ALA A 282 16.21 4.64 0.94
C ALA A 282 17.09 3.92 -0.08
N SER A 283 17.45 2.67 0.20
CA SER A 283 18.04 1.82 -0.82
C SER A 283 16.96 1.59 -1.90
N PRO A 284 17.24 1.88 -3.19
CA PRO A 284 16.29 1.54 -4.24
C PRO A 284 16.15 0.02 -4.26
N LEU A 285 15.02 -0.47 -3.77
CA LEU A 285 14.61 -1.86 -3.94
C LEU A 285 14.50 -2.08 -5.44
N THR A 286 15.44 -2.85 -5.97
CA THR A 286 15.46 -3.19 -7.38
C THR A 286 14.24 -4.07 -7.61
N ARG A 287 13.32 -3.61 -8.45
CA ARG A 287 12.10 -4.36 -8.79
C ARG A 287 12.49 -5.64 -9.52
N GLU A 288 12.71 -6.71 -8.79
CA GLU A 288 12.44 -8.04 -9.32
C GLU A 288 10.98 -8.33 -9.00
N LEU A 289 10.14 -8.44 -10.03
CA LEU A 289 8.76 -8.93 -9.91
C LEU A 289 8.83 -10.40 -9.48
N VAL A 290 9.00 -10.63 -8.19
CA VAL A 290 9.07 -11.96 -7.61
C VAL A 290 7.71 -12.26 -7.00
N LYS A 291 6.87 -12.99 -7.74
CA LYS A 291 5.65 -13.59 -7.23
C LYS A 291 6.03 -14.81 -6.41
N GLN A 292 5.47 -14.99 -5.22
CA GLN A 292 5.49 -16.30 -4.59
C GLN A 292 4.56 -17.22 -5.40
N GLY A 293 5.11 -18.15 -6.17
CA GLY A 293 4.33 -18.98 -7.09
C GLY A 293 3.58 -20.07 -6.35
N SER A 294 2.25 -19.96 -6.26
CA SER A 294 1.40 -21.05 -5.78
C SER A 294 0.92 -21.88 -6.98
N MET A 295 1.47 -23.09 -7.14
CA MET A 295 1.04 -24.03 -8.19
C MET A 295 -0.47 -24.29 -8.14
N LYS A 296 -1.03 -24.40 -6.93
CA LYS A 296 -2.47 -24.61 -6.72
C LYS A 296 -3.29 -23.46 -7.32
N GLN A 297 -2.92 -22.20 -7.04
CA GLN A 297 -3.65 -21.04 -7.56
C GLN A 297 -3.56 -20.95 -9.09
N LEU A 298 -2.42 -21.30 -9.68
CA LEU A 298 -2.24 -21.33 -11.14
C LEU A 298 -3.09 -22.42 -11.79
N LEU A 299 -3.19 -23.59 -11.15
CA LEU A 299 -4.04 -24.68 -11.62
C LEU A 299 -5.54 -24.32 -11.49
N ASP A 300 -5.96 -23.72 -10.39
CA ASP A 300 -7.35 -23.26 -10.18
C ASP A 300 -7.74 -22.21 -11.24
N GLN A 301 -6.84 -21.26 -11.53
CA GLN A 301 -7.05 -20.26 -12.57
C GLN A 301 -7.08 -20.90 -13.97
N GLY A 302 -6.15 -21.82 -14.26
CA GLY A 302 -6.10 -22.56 -15.51
C GLY A 302 -7.37 -23.37 -15.77
N ALA A 303 -7.90 -24.05 -14.75
CA ALA A 303 -9.14 -24.80 -14.82
C ALA A 303 -10.34 -23.90 -15.14
N GLY A 304 -10.46 -22.74 -14.47
CA GLY A 304 -11.52 -21.77 -14.74
C GLY A 304 -11.48 -21.23 -16.19
N ILE A 305 -10.27 -20.93 -16.69
CA ILE A 305 -10.08 -20.47 -18.07
C ILE A 305 -10.46 -21.57 -19.07
N LEU A 306 -10.01 -22.80 -18.85
CA LEU A 306 -10.37 -23.94 -19.70
C LEU A 306 -11.89 -24.12 -19.80
N LEU A 307 -12.59 -24.13 -18.66
CA LEU A 307 -14.06 -24.25 -18.66
C LEU A 307 -14.75 -23.08 -19.39
N SER A 308 -14.21 -21.87 -19.26
CA SER A 308 -14.74 -20.69 -19.96
C SER A 308 -14.56 -20.80 -21.48
N ILE A 309 -13.39 -21.30 -21.94
CA ILE A 309 -13.14 -21.53 -23.37
C ILE A 309 -14.05 -22.64 -23.90
N ALA A 310 -14.21 -23.74 -23.15
CA ALA A 310 -15.10 -24.83 -23.54
C ALA A 310 -16.55 -24.34 -23.71
N ALA A 311 -17.03 -23.49 -22.79
CA ALA A 311 -18.37 -22.93 -22.85
C ALA A 311 -18.57 -21.99 -24.06
N VAL A 312 -17.59 -21.15 -24.38
CA VAL A 312 -17.67 -20.21 -25.52
C VAL A 312 -17.47 -20.91 -26.86
N GLY A 313 -16.53 -21.86 -26.92
CA GLY A 313 -16.20 -22.62 -28.13
C GLY A 313 -17.14 -23.80 -28.39
N ASN A 314 -18.08 -24.06 -27.48
CA ASN A 314 -18.99 -25.22 -27.52
C ASN A 314 -18.23 -26.55 -27.69
N HIS A 315 -17.19 -26.73 -26.89
CA HIS A 315 -16.40 -27.96 -26.89
C HIS A 315 -16.99 -28.97 -25.90
N ASP A 316 -17.10 -30.23 -26.34
CA ASP A 316 -17.69 -31.31 -25.54
C ASP A 316 -16.67 -32.01 -24.62
N SER A 317 -15.39 -31.64 -24.71
CA SER A 317 -14.33 -32.22 -23.88
C SER A 317 -13.27 -31.20 -23.44
N ILE A 318 -12.64 -31.49 -22.30
CA ILE A 318 -11.47 -30.75 -21.83
C ILE A 318 -10.31 -30.88 -22.82
N GLU A 319 -10.19 -32.04 -23.48
CA GLU A 319 -9.10 -32.34 -24.38
C GLU A 319 -9.13 -31.44 -25.63
N ASP A 320 -10.31 -31.23 -26.22
CA ASP A 320 -10.46 -30.35 -27.39
C ASP A 320 -10.15 -28.90 -27.05
N THR A 321 -10.59 -28.47 -25.87
CA THR A 321 -10.28 -27.15 -25.34
C THR A 321 -8.80 -26.96 -25.06
N ALA A 322 -8.14 -27.98 -24.50
CA ALA A 322 -6.71 -27.97 -24.23
C ALA A 322 -5.89 -27.90 -25.53
N LYS A 323 -6.29 -28.63 -26.59
CA LYS A 323 -5.66 -28.57 -27.92
C LYS A 323 -5.75 -27.18 -28.54
N LEU A 324 -6.92 -26.53 -28.44
CA LEU A 324 -7.09 -25.15 -28.91
C LEU A 324 -6.19 -24.18 -28.12
N PHE A 325 -6.18 -24.32 -26.79
CA PHE A 325 -5.39 -23.47 -25.91
C PHE A 325 -3.88 -23.64 -26.15
N GLN A 326 -3.42 -24.87 -26.36
CA GLN A 326 -2.05 -25.19 -26.76
C GLN A 326 -1.69 -24.51 -28.08
N SER A 327 -2.50 -24.71 -29.13
CA SER A 327 -2.27 -24.11 -30.46
C SER A 327 -2.19 -22.58 -30.37
N TRP A 328 -3.06 -21.97 -29.56
CA TRP A 328 -3.05 -20.52 -29.35
C TRP A 328 -1.79 -20.04 -28.61
N ALA A 329 -1.33 -20.80 -27.63
CA ALA A 329 -0.08 -20.51 -26.93
C ALA A 329 1.12 -20.57 -27.88
N GLU A 330 1.17 -21.57 -28.75
CA GLU A 330 2.22 -21.74 -29.77
C GLU A 330 2.22 -20.59 -30.80
N ILE A 331 1.04 -20.17 -31.28
CA ILE A 331 0.91 -18.97 -32.14
C ILE A 331 1.44 -17.73 -31.42
N GLY A 332 1.13 -17.59 -30.13
CA GLY A 332 1.61 -16.48 -29.30
C GLY A 332 3.14 -16.47 -29.12
N LEU A 333 3.77 -17.64 -29.00
CA LEU A 333 5.23 -17.79 -28.93
C LEU A 333 5.88 -17.43 -30.28
N ASN A 334 5.33 -17.93 -31.39
CA ASN A 334 5.81 -17.63 -32.73
C ASN A 334 5.73 -16.12 -33.05
N LYS A 335 4.62 -15.45 -32.70
CA LYS A 335 4.47 -13.99 -32.87
C LYS A 335 5.51 -13.18 -32.07
N LYS A 336 5.99 -13.73 -30.96
CA LYS A 336 7.01 -13.11 -30.11
C LYS A 336 8.43 -13.52 -30.47
N ASN A 337 8.60 -14.39 -31.48
CA ASN A 337 9.87 -14.96 -31.88
C ASN A 337 10.65 -15.55 -30.69
N THR A 338 9.97 -16.35 -29.86
CA THR A 338 10.57 -16.97 -28.67
C THR A 338 10.11 -18.42 -28.52
N SER A 339 10.89 -19.25 -27.81
CA SER A 339 10.54 -20.64 -27.52
C SER A 339 9.79 -20.80 -26.19
N PHE A 340 9.13 -21.95 -26.01
CA PHE A 340 8.52 -22.30 -24.72
C PHE A 340 9.55 -22.29 -23.58
N GLN A 341 10.76 -22.81 -23.80
CA GLN A 341 11.80 -22.86 -22.77
C GLN A 341 12.32 -21.47 -22.41
N GLU A 342 12.53 -20.60 -23.39
CA GLU A 342 12.94 -19.21 -23.14
C GLU A 342 11.87 -18.45 -22.35
N GLU A 343 10.60 -18.57 -22.75
CA GLU A 343 9.50 -17.89 -22.09
C GLU A 343 9.24 -18.47 -20.68
N LYS A 344 9.43 -19.79 -20.49
CA LYS A 344 9.41 -20.47 -19.19
C LYS A 344 10.52 -19.93 -18.30
N GLU A 345 11.78 -19.96 -18.73
CA GLU A 345 12.91 -19.48 -17.93
C GLU A 345 12.82 -17.98 -17.64
N ARG A 346 12.34 -17.18 -18.61
CA ARG A 346 12.03 -15.75 -18.39
C ARG A 346 10.96 -15.54 -17.31
N ARG A 347 9.94 -16.40 -17.24
CA ARG A 347 8.90 -16.34 -16.20
C ARG A 347 9.35 -16.99 -14.90
N ARG A 348 10.21 -18.01 -14.93
CA ARG A 348 10.79 -18.69 -13.78
C ARG A 348 11.56 -17.72 -12.89
N LYS A 349 12.30 -16.80 -13.51
CA LYS A 349 12.98 -15.66 -12.84
C LYS A 349 12.02 -14.73 -12.08
N LYS A 350 10.70 -14.88 -12.25
CA LYS A 350 9.65 -14.12 -11.56
C LYS A 350 9.00 -14.89 -10.41
N TYR A 351 9.47 -16.10 -10.09
CA TYR A 351 8.92 -16.94 -9.04
C TYR A 351 10.00 -17.36 -8.04
N LEU A 352 9.71 -17.27 -6.74
CA LEU A 352 10.52 -17.93 -5.69
C LEU A 352 10.15 -19.40 -5.64
N PHE A 353 11.16 -20.25 -5.73
CA PHE A 353 11.07 -21.66 -5.40
C PHE A 353 11.63 -21.81 -3.99
N ASN A 354 10.82 -22.31 -3.06
CA ASN A 354 11.36 -22.83 -1.81
C ASN A 354 12.07 -24.13 -2.18
N ASP A 355 13.38 -24.20 -1.96
CA ASP A 355 14.08 -25.49 -1.87
C ASP A 355 13.62 -26.24 -0.61
#